data_AF-A0A7J6UIH9-F1
#
_entry.id   AF-A0A7J6UIH9-F1
#
_cell.length_a   1.000
_cell.length_b   1.000
_cell.length_c   1.000
_cell.angle_alpha   90.00
_cell.angle_beta   90.00
_cell.angle_gamma   90.00
#
_symmetry.space_group_name_H-M   'P 1'
#
loop_
_entity.id
_entity.type
_entity.pdbx_description
1 polymer ?
#
loop_
_entity_poly.entity_id
_entity_poly.type
_entity_poly.pdbx_seq_one_letter_code
_entity_poly.pdbx_strand_id
1 'polypeptide(L)'
;MADEAASTVVNRGLDSLVKDPRATQDFSAEADTVISNSRDMAKAGRLDEALDALAVLEKKARQASDAATCSRLLVEMATLLYNAKQFDRLLEMIHTMTKKRGQLKRAVADLVHVCMGWLDNLDRKQQYAMVDTLSEVTEGKIFVEVERA
;
A
#
# COMPACT_ATOMS: atom_id res chain seq x y z
N MET A 1 -16.79 11.27 0.79
CA MET A 1 -17.07 9.93 0.22
C MET A 1 -15.79 9.10 0.07
N ALA A 2 -14.77 9.28 0.92
CA ALA A 2 -13.46 8.60 0.79
C ALA A 2 -13.23 7.50 1.86
N ASP A 3 -14.20 7.27 2.75
CA ASP A 3 -14.04 6.38 3.91
C ASP A 3 -14.20 4.88 3.56
N GLU A 4 -14.75 4.58 2.37
CA GLU A 4 -15.15 3.21 1.97
C GLU A 4 -14.06 2.44 1.19
N ALA A 5 -12.95 3.09 0.81
CA ALA A 5 -11.99 2.49 -0.12
C ALA A 5 -11.08 1.41 0.50
N ALA A 6 -10.67 1.54 1.78
CA ALA A 6 -9.62 0.67 2.31
C ALA A 6 -10.06 -0.74 2.73
N SER A 7 -11.35 -0.95 2.99
CA SER A 7 -11.88 -2.27 3.37
C SER A 7 -11.97 -3.23 2.16
N THR A 8 -12.02 -2.67 0.94
CA THR A 8 -12.25 -3.42 -0.31
C THR A 8 -10.96 -3.72 -1.08
N VAL A 9 -9.80 -3.34 -0.57
CA VAL A 9 -8.51 -3.37 -1.32
C VAL A 9 -7.96 -4.78 -1.56
N VAL A 10 -8.51 -5.81 -0.89
CA VAL A 10 -8.04 -7.18 -1.10
C VAL A 10 -8.54 -7.68 -2.46
N ASN A 11 -7.74 -7.50 -3.51
CA ASN A 11 -7.99 -8.15 -4.79
C ASN A 11 -7.82 -9.66 -4.60
N ARG A 12 -8.92 -10.36 -4.35
CA ARG A 12 -8.95 -11.83 -4.15
C ARG A 12 -8.52 -12.60 -5.40
N GLY A 13 -8.53 -11.97 -6.58
CA GLY A 13 -8.04 -12.56 -7.82
C GLY A 13 -6.51 -12.72 -7.85
N LEU A 14 -5.79 -11.87 -7.13
CA LEU A 14 -4.33 -11.85 -7.11
C LEU A 14 -3.69 -13.06 -6.40
N ASP A 15 -4.44 -13.74 -5.52
CA ASP A 15 -3.95 -14.90 -4.76
C ASP A 15 -3.50 -16.07 -5.64
N SER A 16 -4.08 -16.19 -6.84
CA SER A 16 -3.72 -17.23 -7.81
C SER A 16 -2.48 -16.87 -8.64
N LEU A 17 -2.21 -15.57 -8.79
CA LEU A 17 -1.17 -15.02 -9.66
C LEU A 17 0.14 -14.77 -8.90
N VAL A 18 0.01 -14.52 -7.60
CA VAL A 18 1.11 -14.18 -6.74
C VAL A 18 1.46 -15.34 -5.80
N LYS A 19 2.58 -16.01 -6.08
CA LYS A 19 3.14 -17.07 -5.23
C LYS A 19 3.97 -16.48 -4.08
N ASP A 20 3.33 -15.76 -3.17
CA ASP A 20 3.94 -15.38 -1.88
C ASP A 20 4.00 -16.60 -0.94
N PRO A 21 4.97 -16.66 0.00
CA PRO A 21 5.02 -17.73 1.00
C PRO A 21 3.74 -17.75 1.85
N ARG A 22 3.37 -18.93 2.37
CA ARG A 22 2.21 -19.04 3.26
C ARG A 22 2.46 -18.26 4.56
N ALA A 23 1.44 -17.54 5.00
CA ALA A 23 1.48 -16.81 6.25
C ALA A 23 1.73 -17.76 7.43
N THR A 24 2.68 -17.40 8.29
CA THR A 24 2.97 -18.14 9.53
C THR A 24 2.11 -17.65 10.70
N GLN A 25 1.62 -16.40 10.63
CA GLN A 25 0.77 -15.77 11.62
C GLN A 25 -0.19 -14.81 10.93
N ASP A 26 -1.43 -14.74 11.43
CA ASP A 26 -2.48 -13.83 10.94
C ASP A 26 -2.50 -12.56 11.81
N PHE A 27 -2.38 -11.41 11.15
CA PHE A 27 -2.43 -10.09 11.79
C PHE A 27 -3.68 -9.28 11.43
N SER A 28 -4.67 -9.88 10.77
CA SER A 28 -5.85 -9.18 10.25
C SER A 28 -6.63 -8.39 11.31
N ALA A 29 -6.90 -8.99 12.48
CA ALA A 29 -7.62 -8.32 13.57
C ALA A 29 -6.83 -7.17 14.21
N GLU A 30 -5.51 -7.33 14.35
CA GLU A 30 -4.63 -6.27 14.86
C GLU A 30 -4.56 -5.13 13.84
N ALA A 31 -4.55 -5.45 12.54
CA ALA A 31 -4.56 -4.47 11.47
C ALA A 31 -5.84 -3.65 11.42
N ASP A 32 -7.02 -4.25 11.62
CA ASP A 32 -8.28 -3.50 11.68
C ASP A 32 -8.25 -2.45 12.80
N THR A 33 -7.71 -2.82 13.96
CA THR A 33 -7.58 -1.92 15.11
C THR A 33 -6.59 -0.80 14.83
N VAL A 34 -5.39 -1.13 14.31
CA VAL A 34 -4.36 -0.14 14.00
C VAL A 34 -4.81 0.80 12.89
N ILE A 35 -5.47 0.31 11.84
CA ILE A 35 -6.00 1.14 10.74
C ILE A 35 -7.01 2.16 11.28
N SER A 36 -7.95 1.73 12.11
CA SER A 36 -8.93 2.65 12.72
C SER A 36 -8.23 3.72 13.54
N ASN A 37 -7.31 3.32 14.43
CA ASN A 37 -6.58 4.24 15.29
C ASN A 37 -5.72 5.21 14.48
N SER A 38 -5.05 4.75 13.43
CA SER A 38 -4.21 5.57 12.55
C SER A 38 -5.04 6.61 11.78
N ARG A 39 -6.26 6.28 11.37
CA ARG A 39 -7.19 7.27 10.79
C ARG A 39 -7.56 8.36 11.77
N ASP A 40 -7.84 8.00 13.01
CA ASP A 40 -8.19 8.97 14.05
C ASP A 40 -6.99 9.85 14.42
N MET A 41 -5.79 9.28 14.51
CA MET A 41 -4.54 10.03 14.69
C MET A 41 -4.27 10.99 13.53
N ALA A 42 -4.47 10.56 12.29
CA ALA A 42 -4.31 11.41 11.12
C ALA A 42 -5.32 12.57 11.11
N LYS A 43 -6.58 12.31 11.47
CA LYS A 43 -7.60 13.37 11.65
C LYS A 43 -7.23 14.36 12.76
N ALA A 44 -6.54 13.90 13.81
CA ALA A 44 -6.01 14.74 14.87
C ALA A 44 -4.71 15.47 14.50
N GLY A 45 -4.24 15.39 13.25
CA GLY A 45 -3.00 16.03 12.78
C GLY A 45 -1.72 15.31 13.17
N ARG A 46 -1.81 14.12 13.77
CA ARG A 46 -0.67 13.28 14.22
C ARG A 46 -0.32 12.25 13.14
N LEU A 47 -0.04 12.74 11.93
CA LEU A 47 0.18 11.89 10.75
C LEU A 47 1.42 11.00 10.89
N ASP A 48 2.52 11.53 11.42
CA ASP A 48 3.76 10.77 11.55
C ASP A 48 3.60 9.58 12.52
N GLU A 49 2.89 9.80 13.64
CA GLU A 49 2.59 8.74 14.59
C GLU A 49 1.67 7.65 14.00
N ALA A 50 0.71 8.07 13.17
CA ALA A 50 -0.17 7.15 12.45
C ALA A 50 0.62 6.26 11.46
N LEU A 51 1.59 6.85 10.76
CA LEU A 51 2.45 6.15 9.81
C LEU A 51 3.42 5.20 10.52
N ASP A 52 4.01 5.61 11.64
CA ASP A 52 4.89 4.77 12.45
C ASP A 52 4.14 3.55 13.01
N ALA A 53 2.92 3.74 13.52
CA ALA A 53 2.08 2.64 14.01
C ALA A 53 1.79 1.61 12.90
N LEU A 54 1.43 2.07 11.69
CA LEU A 54 1.20 1.21 10.53
C LEU A 54 2.49 0.50 10.09
N ALA A 55 3.62 1.20 10.05
CA ALA A 55 4.91 0.65 9.62
C ALA A 55 5.43 -0.45 10.56
N VAL A 56 5.17 -0.33 11.87
CA VAL A 56 5.54 -1.36 12.85
C VAL A 56 4.77 -2.65 12.60
N LEU A 57 3.45 -2.57 12.38
CA LEU A 57 2.64 -3.75 12.10
C LEU A 57 2.93 -4.33 10.71
N GLU A 58 3.14 -3.47 9.71
CA GLU A 58 3.54 -3.89 8.35
C GLU A 58 4.81 -4.74 8.42
N LYS A 59 5.80 -4.33 9.22
CA LYS A 59 7.05 -5.08 9.38
C LYS A 59 6.79 -6.49 9.93
N LYS A 60 5.90 -6.62 10.92
CA LYS A 60 5.53 -7.93 11.50
C LYS A 60 4.79 -8.79 10.49
N ALA A 61 3.78 -8.24 9.80
CA ALA A 61 3.01 -8.93 8.78
C ALA A 61 3.91 -9.42 7.62
N ARG A 62 4.85 -8.57 7.16
CA ARG A 62 5.84 -8.94 6.14
C ARG A 62 6.75 -10.07 6.60
N GLN A 63 7.25 -10.03 7.85
CA GLN A 63 8.09 -11.09 8.41
C GLN A 63 7.32 -12.42 8.57
N ALA A 64 6.02 -12.36 8.80
CA ALA A 64 5.14 -13.52 8.88
C ALA A 64 4.59 -13.98 7.52
N SER A 65 4.98 -13.34 6.41
CA SER A 65 4.45 -13.61 5.07
C SER A 65 2.92 -13.46 4.96
N ASP A 66 2.31 -12.62 5.81
CA ASP A 66 0.89 -12.27 5.74
C ASP A 66 0.69 -11.18 4.67
N ALA A 67 0.58 -11.63 3.43
CA ALA A 67 0.48 -10.76 2.26
C ALA A 67 -0.80 -9.93 2.24
N ALA A 68 -1.92 -10.48 2.74
CA ALA A 68 -3.20 -9.79 2.76
C ALA A 68 -3.15 -8.62 3.76
N THR A 69 -2.67 -8.86 4.97
CA THR A 69 -2.54 -7.79 5.97
C THR A 69 -1.48 -6.77 5.59
N CYS A 70 -0.33 -7.22 5.07
CA CYS A 70 0.73 -6.32 4.61
C CYS A 70 0.23 -5.37 3.51
N SER A 71 -0.52 -5.89 2.53
CA SER A 71 -1.15 -5.11 1.47
C SER A 71 -2.07 -4.01 2.02
N ARG A 72 -2.97 -4.37 2.94
CA ARG A 72 -3.92 -3.42 3.56
C ARG A 72 -3.20 -2.30 4.29
N LEU A 73 -2.16 -2.62 5.08
CA LEU A 73 -1.38 -1.63 5.83
C LEU A 73 -0.64 -0.68 4.90
N LEU A 74 -0.02 -1.19 3.83
CA LEU A 74 0.67 -0.38 2.83
C LEU A 74 -0.26 0.59 2.11
N VAL A 75 -1.40 0.10 1.66
CA VAL A 75 -2.40 0.93 0.98
C VAL A 75 -2.94 1.98 1.92
N GLU A 76 -3.17 1.65 3.19
CA GLU A 76 -3.65 2.64 4.15
C GLU A 76 -2.61 3.73 4.41
N MET A 77 -1.32 3.38 4.56
CA MET A 77 -0.25 4.38 4.67
C MET A 77 -0.22 5.32 3.46
N ALA A 78 -0.34 4.78 2.25
CA ALA A 78 -0.42 5.58 1.02
C ALA A 78 -1.67 6.49 1.02
N THR A 79 -2.81 5.96 1.43
CA THR A 79 -4.09 6.69 1.48
C THR A 79 -4.05 7.83 2.47
N LEU A 80 -3.41 7.65 3.64
CA LEU A 80 -3.22 8.73 4.62
C LEU A 80 -2.38 9.88 4.06
N LEU A 81 -1.27 9.57 3.38
CA LEU A 81 -0.42 10.58 2.74
C LEU A 81 -1.13 11.29 1.58
N TYR A 82 -1.89 10.55 0.78
CA TYR A 82 -2.72 11.09 -0.29
C TYR A 82 -3.78 12.07 0.25
N ASN A 83 -4.51 11.68 1.29
CA ASN A 83 -5.53 12.51 1.94
C ASN A 83 -4.93 13.75 2.63
N ALA A 84 -3.72 13.62 3.19
CA ALA A 84 -2.97 14.73 3.77
C ALA A 84 -2.37 15.68 2.71
N LYS A 85 -2.54 15.38 1.41
CA LYS A 85 -1.95 16.11 0.27
C LYS A 85 -0.42 16.19 0.33
N GLN A 86 0.24 15.26 1.03
CA GLN A 86 1.70 15.18 1.14
C GLN A 86 2.26 14.31 0.01
N PHE A 87 2.13 14.80 -1.22
CA PHE A 87 2.42 14.03 -2.43
C PHE A 87 3.89 13.60 -2.57
N ASP A 88 4.84 14.47 -2.23
CA ASP A 88 6.26 14.13 -2.31
C ASP A 88 6.62 12.96 -1.36
N ARG A 89 6.05 12.97 -0.15
CA ARG A 89 6.20 11.88 0.83
C ARG A 89 5.52 10.60 0.36
N LEU A 90 4.37 10.71 -0.33
CA LEU A 90 3.70 9.55 -0.92
C LEU A 90 4.60 8.84 -1.94
N LEU A 91 5.21 9.59 -2.87
CA LEU A 91 6.11 9.03 -3.88
C LEU A 91 7.34 8.37 -3.23
N GLU A 92 7.95 9.04 -2.26
CA GLU A 92 9.10 8.49 -1.51
C GLU A 92 8.73 7.20 -0.76
N MET A 93 7.55 7.17 -0.14
CA MET A 93 7.04 6.00 0.57
C MET A 93 6.82 4.83 -0.40
N ILE A 94 6.17 5.06 -1.54
CA ILE A 94 5.97 4.05 -2.58
C ILE A 94 7.33 3.49 -3.02
N HIS A 95 8.28 4.36 -3.33
CA HIS A 95 9.61 3.95 -3.77
C HIS A 95 10.33 3.11 -2.71
N THR A 96 10.32 3.56 -1.45
CA THR A 96 10.98 2.88 -0.33
C THR A 96 10.37 1.51 -0.04
N MET A 97 9.04 1.42 0.02
CA MET A 97 8.35 0.20 0.40
C MET A 97 8.38 -0.87 -0.70
N THR A 98 8.38 -0.46 -1.96
CA THR A 98 8.39 -1.37 -3.11
C THR A 98 9.80 -1.88 -3.46
N LYS A 99 10.87 -1.15 -3.09
CA LYS A 99 12.27 -1.59 -3.25
C LYS A 99 12.83 -2.32 -2.03
N LYS A 100 12.07 -2.40 -0.94
CA LYS A 100 12.48 -3.07 0.30
C LYS A 100 12.68 -4.56 0.07
N ARG A 101 13.84 -5.10 0.50
CA ARG A 101 14.13 -6.54 0.40
C ARG A 101 13.13 -7.33 1.24
N GLY A 102 12.52 -8.35 0.62
CA GLY A 102 11.52 -9.20 1.27
C GLY A 102 10.11 -8.62 1.29
N GLN A 103 9.82 -7.60 0.47
CA GLN A 103 8.44 -7.16 0.28
C GLN A 103 7.63 -8.23 -0.48
N LEU A 104 6.38 -8.41 -0.06
CA LEU A 104 5.47 -9.38 -0.62
C LEU A 104 4.90 -8.87 -1.94
N LYS A 105 4.82 -9.75 -2.92
CA LYS A 105 4.43 -9.40 -4.29
C LYS A 105 3.00 -8.88 -4.35
N ARG A 106 2.08 -9.48 -3.57
CA ARG A 106 0.67 -9.04 -3.52
C ARG A 106 0.57 -7.61 -3.01
N ALA A 107 1.31 -7.31 -1.95
CA ALA A 107 1.30 -5.99 -1.35
C ALA A 107 1.82 -4.90 -2.29
N VAL A 108 2.83 -5.21 -3.13
CA VAL A 108 3.30 -4.29 -4.18
C VAL A 108 2.25 -4.10 -5.26
N ALA A 109 1.63 -5.18 -5.74
CA ALA A 109 0.68 -5.11 -6.84
C ALA A 109 -0.63 -4.38 -6.47
N ASP A 110 -1.15 -4.62 -5.26
CA ASP A 110 -2.33 -3.91 -4.74
C ASP A 110 -2.02 -2.42 -4.53
N LEU A 111 -0.85 -2.08 -4.00
CA LEU A 111 -0.41 -0.69 -3.85
C LEU A 111 -0.36 0.03 -5.20
N VAL A 112 0.22 -0.60 -6.22
CA VAL A 112 0.31 -0.05 -7.58
C VAL A 112 -1.09 0.17 -8.17
N HIS A 113 -1.99 -0.80 -8.03
CA HIS A 113 -3.38 -0.68 -8.51
C HIS A 113 -4.12 0.50 -7.89
N VAL A 114 -4.00 0.67 -6.56
CA VAL A 114 -4.64 1.78 -5.87
C VAL A 114 -4.05 3.11 -6.32
N CYS A 115 -2.73 3.19 -6.51
CA CYS A 115 -2.07 4.40 -7.02
C CYS A 115 -2.50 4.74 -8.45
N MET A 116 -2.69 3.74 -9.32
CA MET A 116 -3.23 3.93 -10.68
C MET A 116 -4.64 4.52 -10.64
N GLY A 117 -5.49 4.08 -9.71
CA GLY A 117 -6.84 4.63 -9.52
C GLY A 117 -6.89 6.09 -9.07
N TRP A 118 -5.77 6.64 -8.57
CA TRP A 118 -5.68 8.05 -8.18
C TRP A 118 -5.25 8.96 -9.33
N LEU A 119 -4.72 8.42 -10.43
CA LEU A 119 -4.16 9.22 -11.52
C LEU A 119 -5.18 10.21 -12.09
N ASP A 120 -6.43 9.80 -12.28
CA ASP A 120 -7.48 10.66 -12.84
C ASP A 120 -7.82 11.88 -11.96
N ASN A 121 -7.48 11.84 -10.66
CA ASN A 121 -7.78 12.88 -9.69
C ASN A 121 -6.60 13.83 -9.41
N LEU A 122 -5.43 13.60 -10.02
CA LEU A 122 -4.21 14.37 -9.79
C LEU A 122 -4.00 15.46 -10.85
N ASP A 123 -3.27 16.52 -10.48
CA ASP A 123 -2.83 17.52 -11.46
C ASP A 123 -1.84 16.89 -12.46
N ARG A 124 -1.75 17.39 -13.70
CA ARG A 124 -0.84 16.84 -14.73
C ARG A 124 0.59 16.62 -14.21
N LYS A 125 1.14 17.58 -13.45
CA LYS A 125 2.49 17.47 -12.89
C LYS A 125 2.61 16.29 -11.91
N GLN A 126 1.61 16.10 -11.06
CA GLN A 126 1.55 14.99 -10.10
C GLN A 126 1.30 13.66 -10.81
N GLN A 127 0.44 13.64 -11.84
CA GLN A 127 0.22 12.47 -12.69
C GLN A 127 1.53 11.98 -13.30
N TYR A 128 2.31 12.87 -13.94
CA TYR A 128 3.61 12.48 -14.52
C TYR A 128 4.55 11.90 -13.46
N ALA A 129 4.69 12.57 -12.31
CA ALA A 129 5.57 12.08 -11.25
C ALA A 129 5.12 10.74 -10.65
N MET A 130 3.81 10.52 -10.52
CA MET A 130 3.25 9.22 -10.09
C MET A 130 3.54 8.14 -11.14
N VAL A 131 3.30 8.41 -12.43
CA VAL A 131 3.55 7.46 -13.52
C VAL A 131 5.03 7.11 -13.62
N ASP A 132 5.93 8.09 -13.50
CA ASP A 132 7.37 7.85 -13.51
C ASP A 132 7.78 6.97 -12.33
N THR A 133 7.28 7.28 -11.13
CA THR A 133 7.53 6.47 -9.92
C THR A 133 6.99 5.06 -10.08
N LEU A 134 5.76 4.89 -10.58
CA LEU A 134 5.15 3.59 -10.82
C LEU A 134 5.92 2.78 -11.87
N SER A 135 6.38 3.42 -12.95
CA SER A 135 7.19 2.78 -13.98
C SER A 135 8.50 2.25 -13.40
N GLU A 136 9.21 3.06 -12.60
CA GLU A 136 10.46 2.64 -11.98
C GLU A 136 10.27 1.50 -10.96
N VAL A 137 9.20 1.55 -10.14
CA VAL A 137 8.98 0.51 -9.12
C VAL A 137 8.39 -0.78 -9.70
N THR A 138 7.81 -0.75 -10.89
CA THR A 138 7.30 -1.93 -11.61
C THR A 138 8.33 -2.51 -12.58
N GLU A 139 9.40 -1.77 -12.91
CA GLU A 139 10.47 -2.25 -13.76
C GLU A 139 11.11 -3.54 -13.20
N GLY A 140 11.16 -4.58 -14.03
CA GLY A 140 11.68 -5.89 -13.65
C GLY A 140 10.76 -6.72 -12.75
N LYS A 141 9.53 -6.28 -12.49
CA LYS A 141 8.52 -7.02 -11.69
C LYS A 141 7.46 -7.64 -12.58
N ILE A 142 7.79 -8.80 -13.15
CA ILE A 142 6.92 -9.58 -14.06
C ILE A 142 5.53 -9.87 -13.46
N PHE A 143 5.41 -9.96 -12.13
CA PHE A 143 4.13 -10.23 -11.46
C PHE A 143 3.11 -9.08 -11.52
N VAL A 144 3.53 -7.89 -11.98
CA VAL A 144 2.65 -6.73 -12.16
C VAL A 144 2.20 -6.59 -13.63
N GLU A 145 2.76 -7.39 -14.54
CA GLU A 145 2.45 -7.37 -15.99
C GLU A 145 1.30 -8.31 -16.39
N VAL A 146 0.66 -8.94 -15.41
CA VAL A 146 -0.26 -10.07 -15.64
C VAL A 146 -1.60 -9.65 -16.27
N GLU A 147 -2.03 -8.39 -16.16
CA GLU A 147 -3.26 -7.92 -16.83
C GLU A 147 -3.14 -7.76 -18.35
N ARG A 148 -1.97 -8.05 -18.94
CA ARG A 148 -1.74 -8.03 -20.40
C ARG A 148 -1.81 -9.39 -21.09
N ALA A 149 -1.93 -10.50 -20.35
CA ALA A 149 -1.89 -11.88 -20.87
C ALA A 149 -3.27 -12.54 -20.95
#